data_AF-S9RY14-F1
#
_entry.id   AF-S9RY14-F1
#
_cell.length_a   1.000
_cell.length_b   1.000
_cell.length_c   1.000
_cell.angle_alpha   90.00
_cell.angle_beta   90.00
_cell.angle_gamma   90.00
#
_symmetry.space_group_name_H-M   'P 1'
#
loop_
_entity.id
_entity.type
_entity.pdbx_description
1 polymer ?
#
loop_
_entity_poly.entity_id
_entity_poly.type
_entity_poly.pdbx_seq_one_letter_code
_entity_poly.pdbx_strand_id
1 'polypeptide(L)'
;MTNGEIWRTVPSAPDLLVSSEGRVMLAPYRGPMPKGGERSYGGTPTFGVWNKQDARFIIVVRGTTYKVARLVAEAFHGPAPFDRAVVMHLDENAANNRADNLAWGTQRENLNAPGFLEYCRGRTGDRHPVAVGKRRRARS
;
A
#
# COMPACT_ATOMS: atom_id res chain seq x y z
N MET A 1 12.82 2.93 -25.06
CA MET A 1 13.25 4.06 -24.21
C MET A 1 13.59 3.44 -22.86
N THR A 2 14.77 3.73 -22.30
CA THR A 2 15.22 3.13 -21.04
C THR A 2 14.29 3.57 -19.91
N ASN A 3 13.26 2.77 -19.60
CA ASN A 3 12.39 2.97 -18.44
C ASN A 3 13.23 2.73 -17.18
N GLY A 4 14.03 3.73 -16.82
CA GLY A 4 14.73 3.77 -15.55
C GLY A 4 13.70 3.86 -14.43
N GLU A 5 13.93 3.12 -13.36
CA GLU A 5 13.16 3.23 -12.13
C GLU A 5 13.26 4.67 -11.59
N ILE A 6 12.14 5.39 -11.58
CA ILE A 6 12.09 6.79 -11.13
C ILE A 6 11.85 6.77 -9.62
N TRP A 7 12.66 7.51 -8.87
CA TRP A 7 12.51 7.67 -7.42
C TRP A 7 11.99 9.07 -7.07
N ARG A 8 11.00 9.15 -6.18
CA ARG A 8 10.38 10.39 -5.73
C ARG A 8 10.21 10.41 -4.21
N THR A 9 10.22 11.59 -3.62
CA THR A 9 9.84 11.80 -2.22
C THR A 9 8.33 11.80 -2.06
N VAL A 10 7.84 11.49 -0.86
CA VAL A 10 6.42 11.51 -0.52
C VAL A 10 6.15 12.74 0.37
N PRO A 11 5.22 13.64 0.03
CA PRO A 11 4.90 14.81 0.86
C PRO A 11 4.52 14.46 2.31
N SER A 12 3.74 13.40 2.52
CA SER A 12 3.35 12.93 3.86
C SER A 12 4.47 12.25 4.65
N ALA A 13 5.53 11.81 3.98
CA ALA A 13 6.67 11.14 4.58
C ALA A 13 7.97 11.49 3.82
N PRO A 14 8.51 12.72 4.01
CA PRO A 14 9.62 13.23 3.21
C PRO A 14 10.93 12.45 3.43
N ASP A 15 11.04 11.72 4.54
CA ASP A 15 12.15 10.81 4.81
C ASP A 15 12.12 9.55 3.92
N LEU A 16 11.05 9.31 3.16
CA LEU A 16 10.90 8.14 2.29
C LEU A 16 11.05 8.50 0.82
N LEU A 17 11.72 7.61 0.11
CA LEU A 17 11.76 7.58 -1.34
C LEU A 17 10.93 6.39 -1.82
N VAL A 18 10.11 6.62 -2.84
CA VAL A 18 9.32 5.60 -3.51
C VAL A 18 9.63 5.56 -4.99
N SER A 19 9.59 4.36 -5.55
CA SER A 19 9.95 4.09 -6.93
C SER A 19 8.72 3.85 -7.80
N SER A 20 8.85 4.10 -9.11
CA SER A 20 7.81 3.83 -10.10
C SER A 20 7.42 2.35 -10.16
N GLU A 21 8.30 1.44 -9.73
CA GLU A 21 8.09 0.00 -9.67
C GLU A 21 7.37 -0.45 -8.38
N GLY A 22 7.06 0.47 -7.47
CA GLY A 22 6.41 0.17 -6.19
C GLY A 22 7.37 -0.21 -5.06
N ARG A 23 8.67 0.07 -5.22
CA ARG A 23 9.66 -0.06 -4.14
C ARG A 23 9.65 1.19 -3.27
N VAL A 24 10.03 1.02 -2.01
CA VAL A 24 10.14 2.07 -1.01
C VAL A 24 11.48 1.94 -0.29
N MET A 25 12.09 3.04 0.09
CA MET A 25 13.27 3.06 0.96
C MET A 25 13.30 4.31 1.82
N LEU A 26 13.98 4.21 2.96
CA LEU A 26 14.35 5.38 3.74
C LEU A 26 15.42 6.16 2.97
N ALA A 27 15.22 7.46 2.81
CA ALA A 27 16.18 8.35 2.18
C ALA A 27 17.54 8.20 2.88
N PRO A 28 18.66 8.06 2.13
CA PRO A 28 19.98 7.91 2.74
C PRO A 28 20.30 9.11 3.64
N TYR A 29 20.64 8.84 4.90
CA TYR A 29 21.09 9.87 5.84
C TYR A 29 22.23 9.36 6.70
N ARG A 30 23.02 10.29 7.24
CA ARG A 30 24.10 10.00 8.19
C ARG A 30 23.66 10.37 9.59
N GLY A 31 23.90 9.47 10.54
CA GLY A 31 23.59 9.68 11.95
C GLY A 31 24.86 9.58 12.81
N PRO A 32 25.00 10.42 13.85
CA PRO A 32 26.10 10.33 14.79
C PRO A 32 25.97 9.08 15.68
N MET A 33 27.10 8.50 16.07
CA MET A 33 27.15 7.34 16.96
C MET A 33 27.51 7.74 18.41
N PRO A 34 27.01 7.03 19.44
CA PRO A 34 27.25 7.38 20.85
C PRO A 34 28.72 7.41 21.29
N LYS A 35 29.61 6.71 20.57
CA LYS A 35 31.06 6.65 20.87
C LYS A 35 31.90 7.39 19.81
N GLY A 36 31.30 8.33 19.07
CA GLY A 36 31.93 9.02 17.96
C GLY A 36 31.81 8.29 16.62
N GLY A 37 31.95 9.04 15.53
CA GLY A 37 31.78 8.57 14.15
C GLY A 37 30.36 8.76 13.58
N GLU A 38 30.23 8.55 12.27
CA GLU A 38 28.96 8.60 11.54
C GLU A 38 28.61 7.22 10.98
N ARG A 39 27.33 6.87 11.01
CA ARG A 39 26.80 5.69 10.31
C ARG A 39 25.83 6.13 9.22
N SER A 40 25.96 5.55 8.03
CA SER A 40 24.98 5.69 6.95
C SER A 40 23.78 4.77 7.20
N TYR A 41 22.59 5.34 7.11
CA TYR A 41 21.31 4.65 7.20
C TYR A 41 20.49 4.88 5.94
N GLY A 42 19.50 4.02 5.69
CA GLY A 42 18.65 4.09 4.51
C GLY A 42 19.34 3.63 3.23
N GLY A 43 18.76 3.95 2.08
CA GLY A 43 19.31 3.62 0.77
C GLY A 43 19.13 2.18 0.30
N THR A 44 18.37 1.36 1.03
CA THR A 44 18.04 -0.01 0.64
C THR A 44 16.59 -0.10 0.16
N PRO A 45 16.34 -0.24 -1.16
CA PRO A 45 15.03 -0.52 -1.73
C PRO A 45 14.38 -1.78 -1.17
N THR A 46 13.09 -1.69 -0.82
CA THR A 46 12.26 -2.84 -0.44
C THR A 46 10.85 -2.70 -1.00
N PHE A 47 10.12 -3.80 -1.19
CA PHE A 47 8.67 -3.75 -1.50
C PHE A 47 7.81 -3.59 -0.22
N GLY A 48 8.46 -3.49 0.94
CA GLY A 48 7.81 -3.51 2.24
C GLY A 48 7.50 -4.93 2.70
N VAL A 49 6.64 -5.04 3.71
CA VAL A 49 6.22 -6.30 4.32
C VAL A 49 4.74 -6.53 4.00
N TRP A 50 4.38 -7.75 3.61
CA TRP A 50 2.99 -8.10 3.36
C TRP A 50 2.21 -8.22 4.68
N ASN A 51 1.25 -7.32 4.90
CA ASN A 51 0.30 -7.43 6.00
C ASN A 51 -0.83 -8.38 5.62
N LYS A 52 -0.92 -9.54 6.31
CA LYS A 52 -1.95 -10.55 6.07
C LYS A 52 -3.36 -10.09 6.46
N GLN A 53 -3.50 -9.20 7.44
CA GLN A 53 -4.81 -8.74 7.91
C GLN A 53 -5.47 -7.81 6.88
N ASP A 54 -4.69 -6.87 6.36
CA ASP A 54 -5.16 -5.90 5.36
C ASP A 54 -5.02 -6.41 3.92
N ALA A 55 -4.28 -7.51 3.70
CA ALA A 55 -3.86 -8.00 2.39
C ALA A 55 -3.22 -6.88 1.55
N ARG A 56 -2.24 -6.17 2.15
CA ARG A 56 -1.54 -5.02 1.54
C ARG A 56 -0.07 -5.01 1.97
N PHE A 57 0.79 -4.45 1.12
CA PHE A 57 2.17 -4.12 1.51
C PHE A 57 2.23 -2.88 2.40
N ILE A 58 3.00 -2.98 3.49
CA ILE A 58 3.24 -1.91 4.45
C ILE A 58 4.74 -1.69 4.69
N ILE A 59 5.10 -0.50 5.15
CA ILE A 59 6.42 -0.21 5.70
C ILE A 59 6.26 0.51 7.03
N VAL A 60 7.11 0.18 8.01
CA VAL A 60 7.12 0.83 9.31
C VAL A 60 8.36 1.72 9.39
N VAL A 61 8.15 3.01 9.62
CA VAL A 61 9.21 4.02 9.66
C VAL A 61 8.98 4.88 10.89
N ARG A 62 9.98 4.95 11.78
CA ARG A 62 9.93 5.72 13.04
C ARG A 62 8.64 5.48 13.84
N GLY A 63 8.20 4.21 13.92
CA GLY A 63 6.99 3.81 14.66
C GLY A 63 5.66 4.06 13.94
N THR A 64 5.67 4.66 12.75
CA THR A 64 4.46 4.88 11.95
C THR A 64 4.38 3.85 10.82
N THR A 65 3.21 3.23 10.66
CA THR A 65 2.94 2.26 9.59
C THR A 65 2.32 2.96 8.39
N TYR A 66 2.96 2.83 7.23
CA TYR A 66 2.49 3.37 5.96
C TYR A 66 2.10 2.24 5.01
N LYS A 67 1.03 2.44 4.24
CA LYS A 67 0.66 1.53 3.13
C LYS A 67 1.48 1.90 1.90
N VAL A 68 2.18 0.94 1.31
CA VAL A 68 3.07 1.16 0.16
C VAL A 68 2.30 1.76 -1.02
N ALA A 69 1.14 1.20 -1.37
CA ALA A 69 0.28 1.72 -2.43
C ALA A 69 -0.07 3.21 -2.24
N ARG A 70 -0.31 3.65 -1.00
CA ARG A 70 -0.65 5.04 -0.70
C ARG A 70 0.55 5.97 -0.91
N LEU A 71 1.73 5.57 -0.46
CA LEU A 71 2.96 6.33 -0.65
C LEU A 71 3.29 6.49 -2.14
N VAL A 72 3.16 5.41 -2.93
CA VAL A 72 3.42 5.44 -4.37
C VAL A 72 2.40 6.34 -5.08
N ALA A 73 1.10 6.16 -4.81
CA ALA A 73 0.07 7.01 -5.40
C ALA A 73 0.30 8.49 -5.07
N GLU A 74 0.69 8.80 -3.83
CA GLU A 74 0.95 10.17 -3.40
C GLU A 74 2.15 10.82 -4.12
N ALA A 75 3.24 10.06 -4.33
CA ALA A 75 4.44 10.59 -4.98
C ALA A 75 4.30 10.75 -6.51
N PHE A 76 3.52 9.88 -7.15
CA PHE A 76 3.38 9.88 -8.62
C PHE A 76 2.14 10.61 -9.12
N HIS A 77 1.01 10.50 -8.40
CA HIS A 77 -0.27 11.11 -8.75
C HIS A 77 -0.62 12.32 -7.89
N GLY A 78 0.26 12.69 -6.95
CA GLY A 78 0.05 13.82 -6.05
C GLY A 78 -0.77 13.46 -4.81
N PRO A 79 -0.96 14.44 -3.90
CA PRO A 79 -1.72 14.24 -2.68
C PRO A 79 -3.15 13.79 -2.98
N ALA A 80 -3.76 13.13 -2.00
CA ALA A 80 -5.14 12.67 -2.10
C ALA A 80 -6.06 13.85 -2.51
N PRO A 81 -6.77 13.77 -3.65
CA PRO A 81 -7.48 14.93 -4.21
C PRO A 81 -8.70 15.36 -3.39
N PHE A 82 -9.21 14.49 -2.52
CA PHE A 82 -10.35 14.75 -1.64
C PHE A 82 -10.26 13.89 -0.37
N ASP A 83 -11.03 14.28 0.66
CA ASP A 83 -11.10 13.53 1.92
C ASP A 83 -11.64 12.11 1.66
N ARG A 84 -11.03 11.11 2.33
CA ARG A 84 -11.34 9.68 2.16
C ARG A 84 -11.09 9.12 0.75
N ALA A 85 -10.30 9.78 -0.09
CA ALA A 85 -9.82 9.16 -1.32
C ALA A 85 -9.07 7.85 -0.99
N VAL A 86 -9.38 6.82 -1.77
CA VAL A 86 -8.78 5.49 -1.69
C VAL A 86 -7.86 5.29 -2.88
N VAL A 87 -6.79 4.53 -2.67
CA VAL A 87 -5.95 4.09 -3.78
C VAL A 87 -6.55 2.82 -4.35
N MET A 88 -6.84 2.86 -5.64
CA MET A 88 -7.35 1.74 -6.42
C MET A 88 -6.20 1.11 -7.21
N HIS A 89 -6.21 -0.21 -7.29
CA HIS A 89 -5.35 -1.01 -8.15
C HIS A 89 -6.12 -1.31 -9.44
N LEU A 90 -5.62 -0.82 -10.58
CA LEU A 90 -6.32 -0.94 -11.87
C LEU A 90 -6.45 -2.40 -12.34
N ASP A 91 -5.48 -3.24 -11.98
CA ASP A 91 -5.48 -4.68 -12.23
C ASP A 91 -6.15 -5.51 -11.12
N GLU A 92 -6.75 -4.86 -10.12
CA GLU A 92 -7.34 -5.48 -8.92
C GLU A 92 -6.37 -6.33 -8.08
N ASN A 93 -5.05 -6.25 -8.35
CA ASN A 93 -4.02 -6.98 -7.64
C ASN A 93 -3.31 -6.10 -6.61
N ALA A 94 -3.65 -6.33 -5.34
CA ALA A 94 -3.08 -5.63 -4.20
C ALA A 94 -1.56 -5.76 -4.00
N ALA A 95 -0.92 -6.73 -4.68
CA ALA A 95 0.53 -6.90 -4.66
C ALA A 95 1.25 -6.04 -5.71
N ASN A 96 0.54 -5.58 -6.75
CA ASN A 96 1.10 -4.79 -7.83
C ASN A 96 1.04 -3.28 -7.51
N ASN A 97 2.06 -2.77 -6.81
CA ASN A 97 2.11 -1.37 -6.39
C ASN A 97 2.87 -0.45 -7.37
N ARG A 98 2.97 -0.82 -8.66
CA ARG A 98 3.60 0.04 -9.67
C ARG A 98 2.79 1.34 -9.83
N ALA A 99 3.47 2.45 -10.05
CA ALA A 99 2.83 3.76 -10.09
C ALA A 99 1.76 3.88 -11.21
N ASP A 100 2.01 3.24 -12.35
CA ASP A 100 1.07 3.17 -13.49
C ASP A 100 -0.18 2.33 -13.21
N ASN A 101 -0.11 1.40 -12.26
CA ASN A 101 -1.22 0.54 -11.85
C ASN A 101 -2.08 1.15 -10.72
N LEU A 102 -1.70 2.30 -10.17
CA LEU A 102 -2.40 2.93 -9.06
C LEU A 102 -3.15 4.17 -9.51
N ALA A 103 -4.33 4.40 -8.95
CA ALA A 103 -5.10 5.62 -9.17
C ALA A 103 -5.83 6.05 -7.89
N TRP A 104 -6.05 7.35 -7.72
CA TRP A 104 -6.96 7.85 -6.70
C TRP A 104 -8.41 7.64 -7.13
N GLY A 105 -9.24 7.19 -6.21
CA GLY A 105 -10.68 7.03 -6.43
C GLY A 105 -11.46 7.14 -5.13
N THR A 106 -12.76 6.96 -5.24
CA THR A 106 -13.70 6.96 -4.12
C THR A 106 -13.93 5.53 -3.61
N GLN A 107 -14.32 5.40 -2.34
CA GLN A 107 -14.74 4.11 -1.79
C GLN A 107 -15.88 3.48 -2.63
N ARG A 108 -16.77 4.32 -3.19
CA ARG A 108 -17.89 3.86 -4.03
C ARG A 108 -17.40 3.25 -5.34
N GLU A 109 -16.41 3.85 -6.00
CA GLU A 109 -15.83 3.28 -7.23
C GLU A 109 -15.15 1.95 -6.94
N ASN A 110 -14.36 1.88 -5.86
CA ASN A 110 -13.70 0.64 -5.44
C ASN A 110 -14.71 -0.49 -5.13
N LEU A 111 -15.87 -0.17 -4.56
CA LEU A 111 -16.95 -1.15 -4.30
C LEU A 111 -17.76 -1.52 -5.54
N ASN A 112 -17.64 -0.78 -6.64
CA ASN A 112 -18.27 -1.12 -7.92
C ASN A 112 -17.28 -1.77 -8.90
N ALA A 113 -16.04 -2.02 -8.47
CA ALA A 113 -15.05 -2.72 -9.28
C ALA A 113 -15.55 -4.13 -9.68
N PRO A 114 -15.34 -4.57 -10.93
CA PRO A 114 -15.86 -5.85 -11.44
C PRO A 114 -15.53 -7.05 -10.53
N GLY A 115 -14.27 -7.17 -10.10
CA GLY A 115 -13.86 -8.27 -9.23
C GLY A 115 -14.49 -8.22 -7.85
N PHE A 116 -14.77 -7.02 -7.31
CA PHE A 116 -15.50 -6.90 -6.04
C PHE A 116 -16.97 -7.29 -6.19
N LEU A 117 -17.61 -6.94 -7.31
CA LEU A 117 -18.98 -7.35 -7.59
C LEU A 117 -19.08 -8.87 -7.81
N GLU A 118 -18.14 -9.48 -8.52
CA GLU A 118 -18.03 -10.92 -8.68
C GLU A 118 -17.81 -11.62 -7.34
N TYR A 119 -16.90 -11.10 -6.52
CA TYR A 119 -16.67 -11.56 -5.15
C TYR A 119 -17.96 -11.55 -4.31
N CYS A 120 -18.75 -10.47 -4.39
CA CYS A 120 -20.01 -10.36 -3.68
C CYS A 120 -21.05 -11.37 -4.20
N ARG A 121 -21.14 -11.54 -5.53
CA ARG A 121 -22.07 -12.50 -6.17
C ARG A 121 -21.74 -13.95 -5.80
N GLY A 122 -20.47 -14.28 -5.58
CA GLY A 122 -20.02 -15.61 -5.16
C GLY A 122 -20.36 -15.99 -3.71
N ARG A 123 -20.84 -15.05 -2.88
CA ARG A 123 -21.20 -15.28 -1.47
C ARG A 123 -22.67 -15.69 -1.30
N THR A 124 -23.08 -16.76 -1.97
CA THR A 124 -24.45 -17.30 -1.88
C THR A 124 -24.51 -18.58 -1.05
N GLY A 125 -25.71 -18.88 -0.54
CA GLY A 125 -26.01 -20.07 0.26
C GLY A 125 -25.10 -20.22 1.48
N ASP A 126 -24.38 -21.34 1.52
CA ASP A 126 -23.48 -21.70 2.62
C ASP A 126 -22.29 -20.74 2.80
N ARG A 127 -21.87 -20.06 1.72
CA ARG A 127 -20.76 -19.08 1.76
C ARG A 127 -21.23 -17.69 2.18
N HIS A 128 -22.53 -17.49 2.36
CA HIS A 128 -23.08 -16.21 2.79
C HIS A 128 -22.62 -15.88 4.23
N PRO A 129 -22.20 -14.63 4.53
CA PRO A 129 -21.66 -14.25 5.84
C PRO A 129 -22.55 -14.62 7.03
N VAL A 130 -23.87 -14.50 6.86
CA VAL A 130 -24.86 -14.88 7.90
C VAL A 130 -24.85 -16.38 8.17
N ALA A 131 -24.76 -17.22 7.13
CA ALA A 131 -24.71 -18.67 7.26
C ALA A 131 -23.39 -19.13 7.94
N VAL A 132 -22.27 -18.51 7.57
CA VAL A 132 -20.96 -18.73 8.21
C VAL A 132 -21.01 -18.31 9.68
N GLY A 133 -21.61 -17.15 9.98
CA GLY A 133 -21.76 -16.65 11.35
C GLY A 133 -22.58 -17.58 12.23
N LYS A 134 -23.72 -18.09 11.74
CA LYS A 134 -24.55 -19.08 12.45
C LYS A 134 -23.78 -20.36 12.76
N ARG A 135 -23.02 -20.89 11.79
CA ARG A 135 -22.21 -22.12 11.98
C ARG A 135 -21.10 -21.95 13.00
N ARG A 136 -20.43 -20.79 13.03
CA ARG A 136 -19.42 -20.50 14.06
C ARG A 136 -20.03 -20.49 15.46
N ARG A 137 -21.20 -19.87 15.63
CA ARG A 137 -21.91 -19.83 16.92
C ARG A 137 -22.42 -21.19 17.37
N ALA A 138 -22.82 -22.06 16.44
CA ALA A 138 -23.28 -23.41 16.76
C ALA A 138 -22.14 -24.39 17.14
N ARG A 139 -20.88 -24.01 16.94
CA ARG A 139 -19.68 -24.79 17.29
C ARG A 139 -18.99 -24.30 18.57
N SER A 140 -19.51 -23.24 19.21
CA SER A 140 -19.06 -22.73 20.51
C SER A 140 -20.05 -23.13 21.58
#